data_AF-A0A7D5S119-F1
#
_entry.id   AF-A0A7D5S119-F1
#
_cell.length_a   1.000
_cell.length_b   1.000
_cell.length_c   1.000
_cell.angle_alpha   90.00
_cell.angle_beta   90.00
_cell.angle_gamma   90.00
#
_symmetry.space_group_name_H-M   'P 1'
#
loop_
_entity.id
_entity.type
_entity.pdbx_description
1 polymer ?
#
loop_
_entity_poly.entity_id
_entity_poly.type
_entity_poly.pdbx_seq_one_letter_code
_entity_poly.pdbx_strand_id
1 'polypeptide(L)'
;MTSELPVGHIERTQFSIYKLQYRKGEQIARALYRVADTLVAASSKTNTDLLEAINSVQWIESSNSLIFAGTAEAIAKMKELIADIDVPLRQVLLEMLILETDITDSLNFSTNVAAKFGGGTRLVRKPSYQERPPCQLEYRLRESALFQTLLLRLQT
;
A
#
# COMPACT_ATOMS: atom_id res chain seq x y z
N MET A 1 -28.24 28.55 -26.36
CA MET A 1 -27.45 27.39 -26.84
C MET A 1 -27.92 26.18 -26.05
N THR A 2 -29.07 25.63 -26.44
CA THR A 2 -29.66 24.42 -25.86
C THR A 2 -29.09 23.24 -26.65
N SER A 3 -28.23 22.45 -26.02
CA SER A 3 -27.74 21.20 -26.59
C SER A 3 -28.86 20.18 -26.55
N GLU A 4 -29.68 20.14 -27.59
CA GLU A 4 -30.61 19.03 -27.79
C GLU A 4 -29.79 17.77 -28.08
N LEU A 5 -29.87 16.83 -27.15
CA LEU A 5 -29.29 15.51 -27.30
C LEU A 5 -30.09 14.74 -28.38
N PRO A 6 -29.44 14.06 -29.32
CA PRO A 6 -30.13 13.33 -30.39
C PRO A 6 -31.04 12.24 -29.80
N VAL A 7 -32.35 12.41 -29.98
CA VAL A 7 -33.42 11.47 -29.60
C VAL A 7 -33.42 10.25 -30.53
N GLY A 8 -32.42 9.38 -30.37
CA GLY A 8 -32.28 8.17 -31.20
C GLY A 8 -31.90 6.89 -30.44
N HIS A 9 -31.57 6.96 -29.14
CA HIS A 9 -31.15 5.78 -28.35
C HIS A 9 -31.68 5.75 -26.90
N ILE A 10 -32.54 6.69 -26.52
CA ILE A 10 -32.97 6.90 -25.12
C ILE A 10 -33.79 5.70 -24.58
N GLU A 11 -34.44 4.93 -25.45
CA GLU A 11 -35.27 3.77 -25.10
C GLU A 11 -34.47 2.61 -24.45
N ARG A 12 -33.13 2.55 -24.61
CA ARG A 12 -32.27 1.47 -24.07
C ARG A 12 -31.25 1.94 -23.03
N THR A 13 -31.07 3.24 -22.85
CA THR A 13 -30.09 3.79 -21.92
C THR A 13 -30.71 3.93 -20.55
N GLN A 14 -30.40 2.97 -19.67
CA GLN A 14 -30.83 2.99 -18.28
C GLN A 14 -29.76 3.67 -17.42
N PHE A 15 -30.20 4.49 -16.46
CA PHE A 15 -29.32 5.08 -15.44
C PHE A 15 -29.34 4.20 -14.20
N SER A 16 -28.17 3.94 -13.63
CA SER A 16 -28.04 3.26 -12.34
C SER A 16 -27.15 4.07 -11.41
N ILE A 17 -27.60 4.17 -10.16
CA ILE A 17 -26.83 4.77 -9.07
C ILE A 17 -26.33 3.62 -8.19
N TYR A 18 -25.02 3.59 -7.94
CA TYR A 18 -24.38 2.62 -7.06
C TYR A 18 -23.72 3.35 -5.88
N LYS A 19 -24.09 2.98 -4.66
CA LYS A 19 -23.53 3.58 -3.44
C LYS A 19 -22.33 2.77 -2.97
N LEU A 20 -21.18 3.43 -2.84
CA LEU A 20 -19.94 2.82 -2.39
C LEU A 20 -19.88 2.73 -0.86
N GLN A 21 -19.32 1.64 -0.35
CA GLN A 21 -19.26 1.34 1.09
C GLN A 21 -17.87 1.51 1.69
N TYR A 22 -16.81 1.06 1.01
CA TYR A 22 -15.49 0.95 1.63
C TYR A 22 -14.45 1.89 1.02
N ARG A 23 -14.48 2.11 -0.30
CA ARG A 23 -13.49 2.93 -0.99
C ARG A 23 -14.03 4.29 -1.44
N LYS A 24 -13.12 5.24 -1.68
CA LYS A 24 -13.45 6.54 -2.29
C LYS A 24 -13.76 6.35 -3.78
N GLY A 25 -14.83 6.98 -4.26
CA GLY A 25 -15.26 6.83 -5.65
C GLY A 25 -14.24 7.29 -6.70
N GLU A 26 -13.40 8.28 -6.41
CA GLU A 26 -12.30 8.69 -7.31
C GLU A 26 -11.33 7.53 -7.62
N GLN A 27 -11.02 6.68 -6.63
CA GLN A 27 -10.13 5.55 -6.82
C GLN A 27 -10.78 4.46 -7.69
N ILE A 28 -12.08 4.23 -7.49
CA ILE A 28 -12.84 3.25 -8.27
C ILE A 28 -13.01 3.74 -9.71
N ALA A 29 -13.33 5.01 -9.92
CA ALA A 29 -13.42 5.60 -11.26
C ALA A 29 -12.11 5.41 -12.04
N ARG A 30 -10.96 5.72 -11.42
CA ARG A 30 -9.64 5.45 -12.03
C ARG A 30 -9.41 3.98 -12.35
N ALA A 31 -9.83 3.07 -11.48
CA ALA A 31 -9.71 1.64 -11.74
C ALA A 31 -10.58 1.21 -12.93
N LEU A 32 -11.83 1.71 -13.02
CA LEU A 32 -12.73 1.45 -14.13
C LEU A 32 -12.15 1.97 -15.46
N TYR A 33 -11.56 3.17 -15.49
CA TYR A 33 -10.88 3.67 -16.69
C TYR A 33 -9.70 2.79 -17.12
N ARG A 34 -8.91 2.28 -16.17
CA ARG A 34 -7.85 1.31 -16.50
C ARG A 34 -8.41 0.02 -17.08
N VAL A 35 -9.54 -0.46 -16.57
CA VAL A 35 -10.23 -1.63 -17.13
C VAL A 35 -10.68 -1.33 -18.56
N ALA A 36 -11.24 -0.13 -18.81
CA ALA A 36 -11.58 0.32 -20.16
C ALA A 36 -10.36 0.34 -21.10
N ASP A 37 -9.22 0.88 -20.66
CA ASP A 37 -7.99 0.88 -21.46
C ASP A 37 -7.53 -0.54 -21.81
N THR A 38 -7.59 -1.47 -20.85
CA THR A 38 -7.23 -2.87 -21.09
C THR A 38 -8.20 -3.56 -22.04
N LEU A 39 -9.49 -3.22 -21.97
CA LEU A 39 -10.52 -3.75 -22.87
C LEU A 39 -10.30 -3.27 -24.31
N VAL A 40 -9.97 -1.98 -24.49
CA VAL A 40 -9.65 -1.40 -25.81
C VAL A 40 -8.39 -2.03 -26.40
N ALA A 41 -7.37 -2.27 -25.58
CA ALA A 41 -6.13 -2.90 -26.04
C ALA A 41 -6.30 -4.39 -26.37
N ALA A 42 -7.17 -5.11 -25.64
CA ALA A 42 -7.33 -6.56 -25.76
C ALA A 42 -8.40 -6.98 -26.79
N SER A 43 -9.41 -6.15 -27.09
CA SER A 43 -10.57 -6.54 -27.89
C SER A 43 -10.82 -5.61 -29.07
N SER A 44 -10.69 -6.13 -30.29
CA SER A 44 -11.00 -5.40 -31.52
C SER A 44 -12.51 -5.29 -31.83
N LYS A 45 -13.44 -5.95 -31.09
CA LYS A 45 -14.85 -6.00 -31.57
C LYS A 45 -16.02 -6.34 -30.64
N THR A 46 -15.90 -6.56 -29.32
CA THR A 46 -16.99 -7.30 -28.62
C THR A 46 -17.79 -6.57 -27.55
N ASN A 47 -17.35 -5.45 -26.96
CA ASN A 47 -18.12 -4.82 -25.87
C ASN A 47 -18.09 -3.28 -25.93
N THR A 48 -18.60 -2.72 -27.02
CA THR A 48 -18.78 -1.27 -27.17
C THR A 48 -19.71 -0.72 -26.08
N ASP A 49 -20.77 -1.46 -25.74
CA ASP A 49 -21.78 -1.03 -24.75
C ASP A 49 -21.20 -0.90 -23.34
N LEU A 50 -20.33 -1.84 -22.93
CA LEU A 50 -19.65 -1.76 -21.62
C LEU A 50 -18.65 -0.60 -21.60
N LEU A 51 -17.94 -0.37 -22.70
CA LEU A 51 -16.99 0.71 -22.83
C LEU A 51 -17.68 2.08 -22.74
N GLU A 52 -18.80 2.24 -23.46
CA GLU A 52 -19.65 3.44 -23.37
C GLU A 52 -20.18 3.64 -21.94
N ALA A 53 -20.60 2.56 -21.29
CA ALA A 53 -21.10 2.62 -19.93
C ALA A 53 -20.00 3.03 -18.92
N ILE A 54 -18.78 2.52 -19.05
CA ILE A 54 -17.63 2.94 -18.23
C ILE A 54 -17.26 4.40 -18.48
N ASN A 55 -17.27 4.86 -19.74
CA ASN A 55 -16.97 6.25 -20.08
C ASN A 55 -18.00 7.25 -19.53
N SER A 56 -19.24 6.80 -19.32
CA SER A 56 -20.32 7.61 -18.72
C SER A 56 -20.27 7.71 -17.19
N VAL A 57 -19.31 7.04 -16.53
CA VAL A 57 -19.20 7.03 -15.07
C VAL A 57 -18.91 8.44 -14.54
N GLN A 58 -19.76 8.88 -13.61
CA GLN A 58 -19.57 10.10 -12.83
C GLN A 58 -19.62 9.76 -11.35
N TRP A 59 -18.63 10.25 -10.60
CA TRP A 59 -18.62 10.16 -9.15
C TRP A 59 -19.25 11.41 -8.53
N ILE A 60 -20.17 11.19 -7.58
CA ILE A 60 -20.71 12.24 -6.72
C ILE A 60 -20.04 12.13 -5.36
N GLU A 61 -19.23 13.13 -5.04
CA GLU A 61 -18.47 13.20 -3.79
C GLU A 61 -19.39 13.25 -2.55
N SER A 62 -20.46 14.05 -2.62
CA SER A 62 -21.35 14.30 -1.47
C SER A 62 -22.06 13.04 -0.95
N SER A 63 -22.38 12.08 -1.82
CA SER A 63 -23.08 10.85 -1.48
C SER A 63 -22.19 9.60 -1.59
N ASN A 64 -20.90 9.77 -1.89
CA ASN A 64 -19.97 8.71 -2.27
C ASN A 64 -20.63 7.64 -3.18
N SER A 65 -21.27 8.11 -4.25
CA SER A 65 -22.02 7.25 -5.17
C SER A 65 -21.51 7.43 -6.59
N LEU A 66 -21.56 6.35 -7.36
CA LEU A 66 -21.26 6.34 -8.79
C LEU A 66 -22.56 6.33 -9.58
N ILE A 67 -22.65 7.19 -10.58
CA ILE A 67 -23.72 7.22 -11.57
C ILE A 67 -23.13 6.80 -12.89
N PHE A 68 -23.84 5.93 -13.60
CA PHE A 68 -23.47 5.52 -14.94
C PHE A 68 -24.72 5.16 -15.75
N ALA A 69 -24.58 5.25 -17.06
CA ALA A 69 -25.65 5.04 -18.01
C ALA A 69 -25.23 3.98 -19.04
N GLY A 70 -26.15 3.09 -19.43
CA GLY A 70 -25.83 2.08 -20.44
C GLY A 70 -26.99 1.12 -20.69
N THR A 71 -26.71 0.05 -21.43
CA THR A 71 -27.66 -1.05 -21.63
C THR A 71 -27.81 -1.88 -20.35
N ALA A 72 -28.94 -2.59 -20.20
CA ALA A 72 -29.21 -3.39 -19.00
C ALA A 72 -28.13 -4.46 -18.75
N GLU A 73 -27.58 -5.05 -19.80
CA GLU A 73 -26.49 -6.03 -19.72
C GLU A 73 -25.18 -5.39 -19.22
N ALA A 74 -24.81 -4.24 -19.79
CA ALA A 74 -23.61 -3.50 -19.36
C ALA A 74 -23.71 -3.04 -17.89
N ILE A 75 -24.91 -2.63 -17.45
CA ILE A 75 -25.16 -2.23 -16.05
C ILE A 75 -25.01 -3.41 -15.10
N ALA A 76 -25.52 -4.59 -15.47
CA ALA A 76 -25.37 -5.80 -14.65
C ALA A 76 -23.88 -6.15 -14.46
N LYS A 77 -23.11 -6.12 -15.56
CA LYS A 77 -21.66 -6.36 -15.53
C LYS A 77 -20.88 -5.31 -14.76
N MET A 78 -21.28 -4.05 -14.85
CA MET A 78 -20.64 -2.97 -14.10
C MET A 78 -20.94 -3.07 -12.60
N LYS A 79 -22.15 -3.48 -12.21
CA LYS A 79 -22.47 -3.75 -10.79
C LYS A 79 -21.65 -4.89 -10.22
N GLU A 80 -21.47 -5.97 -10.99
CA GLU A 80 -20.60 -7.10 -10.63
C GLU A 80 -19.15 -6.63 -10.43
N LEU A 81 -18.60 -5.89 -11.40
CA LEU A 81 -17.23 -5.37 -11.32
C LEU A 81 -17.02 -4.40 -10.14
N ILE A 82 -17.97 -3.49 -9.88
CA ILE A 82 -17.85 -2.54 -8.76
C ILE A 82 -17.92 -3.29 -7.42
N ALA A 83 -18.77 -4.33 -7.31
CA ALA A 83 -18.88 -5.14 -6.10
C ALA A 83 -17.56 -5.85 -5.76
N ASP A 84 -16.82 -6.33 -6.76
CA ASP A 84 -15.53 -6.99 -6.56
C ASP A 84 -14.41 -6.01 -6.13
N ILE A 85 -14.49 -4.75 -6.58
CA ILE A 85 -13.50 -3.72 -6.25
C ILE A 85 -13.79 -3.08 -4.87
N ASP A 86 -15.05 -2.89 -4.53
CA ASP A 86 -15.50 -2.28 -3.27
C ASP A 86 -15.53 -3.32 -2.13
N VAL A 87 -14.35 -3.86 -1.83
CA VAL A 87 -14.13 -4.78 -0.69
C VAL A 87 -13.44 -4.06 0.48
N PRO A 88 -13.77 -4.44 1.73
CA PRO A 88 -13.14 -3.87 2.92
C PRO A 88 -11.63 -4.16 2.94
N LEU A 89 -10.84 -3.18 3.38
CA LEU A 89 -9.42 -3.38 3.61
C LEU A 89 -9.22 -4.20 4.89
N ARG A 90 -8.42 -5.26 4.80
CA ARG A 90 -7.98 -6.01 5.98
C ARG A 90 -7.03 -5.13 6.78
N GLN A 91 -7.44 -4.73 7.98
CA GLN A 91 -6.58 -4.01 8.91
C GLN A 91 -5.55 -4.98 9.49
N VAL A 92 -4.27 -4.57 9.48
CA VAL A 92 -3.19 -5.28 10.17
C VAL A 92 -2.83 -4.48 11.42
N LEU A 93 -2.90 -5.12 12.59
CA LEU A 93 -2.41 -4.56 13.84
C LEU A 93 -0.93 -4.92 13.96
N LEU A 94 -0.06 -3.93 13.84
CA LEU A 94 1.37 -4.10 14.06
C LEU A 94 1.68 -3.70 15.50
N GLU A 95 1.88 -4.69 16.36
CA GLU A 95 2.40 -4.48 17.71
C GLU A 95 3.92 -4.58 17.69
N MET A 96 4.60 -3.51 18.07
CA MET A 96 6.04 -3.46 18.22
C MET A 96 6.36 -3.16 19.68
N LEU A 97 7.13 -4.03 20.32
CA LEU A 97 7.74 -3.76 21.62
C LEU A 97 9.26 -3.61 21.42
N ILE A 98 9.76 -2.38 21.56
CA ILE A 98 11.20 -2.10 21.58
C ILE A 98 11.66 -2.24 23.03
N LEU A 99 12.52 -3.23 23.31
CA LEU A 99 13.17 -3.41 24.60
C LEU A 99 14.65 -3.07 24.43
N GLU A 100 15.08 -1.98 25.06
CA GLU A 100 16.49 -1.68 25.24
C GLU A 100 16.92 -2.27 26.60
N THR A 101 17.81 -3.26 26.56
CA THR A 101 18.46 -3.80 27.76
C THR A 101 19.96 -3.57 27.63
N ASP A 102 20.49 -2.65 28.43
CA ASP A 102 21.94 -2.50 28.58
C ASP A 102 22.47 -3.65 29.45
N ILE A 103 23.43 -4.41 28.90
CA ILE A 103 24.06 -5.54 29.57
C ILE A 103 25.12 -4.98 30.53
N THR A 104 24.70 -4.40 31.65
CA THR A 104 25.61 -4.15 32.79
C THR A 104 25.21 -4.94 34.03
N ASP A 105 24.46 -6.04 33.85
CA ASP A 105 24.26 -7.03 34.90
C ASP A 105 25.45 -8.01 34.93
N SER A 106 26.52 -7.61 35.60
CA SER A 106 27.63 -8.51 35.98
C SER A 106 27.32 -9.20 37.30
N LEU A 107 26.59 -10.32 37.23
CA LEU A 107 26.37 -11.18 38.41
C LEU A 107 27.65 -11.98 38.71
N ASN A 108 28.50 -11.44 39.59
CA ASN A 108 29.75 -12.09 40.02
C ASN A 108 29.48 -13.18 41.05
N PHE A 109 29.27 -14.41 40.58
CA PHE A 109 29.25 -15.59 41.45
C PHE A 109 30.64 -16.24 41.49
N SER A 110 31.31 -16.14 42.64
CA SER A 110 32.62 -16.77 42.87
C SER A 110 32.52 -17.84 43.96
N THR A 111 32.96 -19.07 43.66
CA THR A 111 33.22 -20.10 44.67
C THR A 111 34.70 -20.46 44.65
N ASN A 112 35.43 -20.09 45.70
CA ASN A 112 36.84 -20.47 45.85
C ASN A 112 36.91 -21.85 46.51
N VAL A 113 37.44 -22.84 45.81
CA VAL A 113 37.80 -24.13 46.40
C VAL A 113 39.32 -24.25 46.37
N ALA A 114 39.93 -24.18 47.54
CA ALA A 114 41.36 -24.33 47.74
C ALA A 114 41.68 -25.75 48.22
N ALA A 115 42.37 -26.53 47.40
CA ALA A 115 43.03 -27.77 47.82
C ALA A 115 44.54 -27.50 47.95
N LYS A 116 45.07 -27.63 49.16
CA LYS A 116 46.50 -27.43 49.45
C LYS A 116 47.23 -28.73 49.14
N PHE A 117 47.83 -28.84 47.96
CA PHE A 117 48.84 -29.84 47.65
C PHE A 117 50.16 -29.14 47.32
N GLY A 118 51.26 -29.70 47.80
CA GLY A 118 52.54 -29.02 47.95
C GLY A 118 53.02 -28.24 46.73
N GLY A 119 53.46 -27.00 46.99
CA GLY A 119 54.37 -26.27 46.10
C GLY A 119 53.74 -25.52 44.93
N GLY A 120 52.83 -24.57 45.19
CA GLY A 120 52.58 -23.45 44.27
C GLY A 120 51.11 -23.23 43.90
N THR A 121 50.58 -22.07 44.28
CA THR A 121 49.26 -21.61 43.82
C THR A 121 49.37 -21.10 42.38
N ARG A 122 48.91 -21.88 41.39
CA ARG A 122 48.72 -21.39 40.02
C ARG A 122 47.31 -20.83 39.88
N LEU A 123 47.18 -19.51 39.93
CA LEU A 123 45.94 -18.82 39.57
C LEU A 123 45.74 -18.92 38.05
N VAL A 124 44.75 -19.71 37.64
CA VAL A 124 44.32 -19.74 36.23
C VAL A 124 43.50 -18.48 35.98
N ARG A 125 44.12 -17.43 35.42
CA ARG A 125 43.39 -16.28 34.89
C ARG A 125 42.72 -16.69 33.59
N LYS A 126 41.38 -16.62 33.54
CA LYS A 126 40.64 -16.66 32.27
C LYS A 126 40.87 -15.35 31.51
N PRO A 127 40.97 -15.40 30.17
CA PRO A 127 41.29 -14.22 29.38
C PRO A 127 40.19 -13.17 29.52
N SER A 128 40.61 -11.93 29.76
CA SER A 128 39.78 -10.73 29.75
C SER A 128 39.14 -10.56 28.38
N TYR A 129 37.82 -10.53 28.33
CA TYR A 129 37.08 -10.15 27.14
C TYR A 129 37.21 -8.63 27.00
N GLN A 130 38.07 -8.17 26.09
CA GLN A 130 38.14 -6.77 25.72
C GLN A 130 36.85 -6.44 24.96
N GLU A 131 35.97 -5.64 25.57
CA GLU A 131 34.80 -5.11 24.89
C GLU A 131 35.24 -4.41 23.60
N ARG A 132 34.75 -4.90 22.46
CA ARG A 132 34.86 -4.15 21.21
C ARG A 132 33.94 -2.94 21.33
N PRO A 133 34.39 -1.73 20.97
CA PRO A 133 33.51 -0.58 20.97
C PRO A 133 32.30 -0.88 20.08
N PRO A 134 31.12 -0.34 20.43
CA PRO A 134 29.89 -0.61 19.71
C PRO A 134 30.13 -0.34 18.23
N CYS A 135 29.73 -1.30 17.39
CA CYS A 135 29.64 -1.09 15.96
C CYS A 135 28.80 0.17 15.76
N GLN A 136 29.44 1.29 15.41
CA GLN A 136 28.72 2.47 15.00
C GLN A 136 27.98 2.09 13.73
N LEU A 137 26.68 1.85 13.88
CA LEU A 137 25.72 1.89 12.79
C LEU A 137 25.71 3.34 12.30
N GLU A 138 26.72 3.71 11.51
CA GLU A 138 26.57 4.77 10.53
C GLU A 138 25.41 4.33 9.64
N TYR A 139 24.22 4.84 9.92
CA TYR A 139 23.20 5.03 8.90
C TYR A 139 23.75 6.08 7.94
N ARG A 140 24.62 5.63 7.03
CA ARG A 140 24.98 6.38 5.85
C ARG A 140 23.73 6.44 4.99
N LEU A 141 22.90 7.44 5.27
CA LEU A 141 21.98 8.02 4.32
C LEU A 141 22.83 8.37 3.09
N ARG A 142 22.89 7.47 2.12
CA ARG A 142 23.20 7.85 0.74
C ARG A 142 22.04 8.72 0.31
N GLU A 143 22.12 9.99 0.66
CA GLU A 143 21.41 11.03 -0.06
C GLU A 143 21.75 10.84 -1.54
N SER A 144 20.70 10.50 -2.26
CA SER A 144 20.64 10.52 -3.69
C SER A 144 21.07 11.89 -4.19
N ALA A 145 22.29 12.00 -4.71
CA ALA A 145 22.76 13.12 -5.54
C ALA A 145 21.87 13.36 -6.79
N LEU A 146 20.88 12.50 -7.02
CA LEU A 146 19.87 12.66 -8.06
C LEU A 146 18.72 13.60 -7.67
N PHE A 147 18.47 13.86 -6.38
CA PHE A 147 17.32 14.68 -5.97
C PHE A 147 17.62 16.18 -5.93
N GLN A 148 18.85 16.59 -5.60
CA GLN A 148 19.28 18.00 -5.68
C GLN A 148 19.52 18.48 -7.12
N THR A 149 19.88 17.58 -8.04
CA THR A 149 20.07 17.94 -9.46
C THR A 149 18.73 18.14 -10.19
N LEU A 150 17.64 17.52 -9.72
CA LEU A 150 16.32 17.65 -10.34
C LEU A 150 15.60 18.95 -9.95
N LEU A 151 15.78 19.43 -8.71
CA LEU A 151 15.16 20.66 -8.22
C LEU A 151 15.77 21.95 -8.83
N LEU A 152 17.01 21.92 -9.31
CA LEU A 152 17.64 23.08 -9.96
C LEU A 152 17.30 23.24 -11.46
N ARG A 153 16.60 22.29 -12.09
CA ARG A 153 16.14 22.38 -13.50
C ARG A 153 14.68 22.78 -13.66
N LEU A 154 13.95 23.00 -12.56
CA LEU A 154 12.54 23.37 -12.56
C LEU A 154 12.29 24.86 -12.24
N GLN A 155 13.35 25.68 -12.20
CA GLN A 155 13.27 27.14 -12.02
C GLN A 155 13.99 27.95 -13.11
N THR A 156 14.06 27.43 -14.33
CA THR A 156 14.35 28.22 -15.54
C THR A 156 13.31 27.94 -16.60
#